data_AF-I0UZP1-F1
#
_entry.id   AF-I0UZP1-F1
#
_cell.length_a   1.000
_cell.length_b   1.000
_cell.length_c   1.000
_cell.angle_alpha   90.00
_cell.angle_beta   90.00
_cell.angle_gamma   90.00
#
_symmetry.space_group_name_H-M   'P 1'
#
loop_
_entity.id
_entity.type
_entity.pdbx_description
1 polymer ?
#
loop_
_entity_poly.entity_id
_entity_poly.type
_entity_poly.pdbx_seq_one_letter_code
_entity_poly.pdbx_strand_id
1 'polypeptide(L)'
;MGFEVVTASLREAAGAAEDAADQLRSVDLSVVGDLAKALPGTRASGSATKVAEQWGDETSGWAKAMDGYAKKLTSAADAYDTNDRDAGDTVGGGN
;
A
#
# COMPACT_ATOMS: atom_id res chain seq x y z
N MET A 1 -11.47 13.07 -23.00
CA MET A 1 -10.06 13.35 -22.62
C MET A 1 -9.86 13.60 -21.13
N GLY A 2 -10.79 14.21 -20.38
CA GLY A 2 -10.58 14.43 -18.92
C GLY A 2 -10.61 13.17 -18.06
N PHE A 3 -11.55 12.24 -18.31
CA PHE A 3 -11.72 11.03 -17.48
C PHE A 3 -10.57 10.04 -17.62
N GLU A 4 -10.11 9.76 -18.84
CA GLU A 4 -8.98 8.87 -19.11
C GLU A 4 -7.68 9.34 -18.44
N VAL A 5 -7.43 10.64 -18.39
CA VAL A 5 -6.28 11.20 -17.66
C VAL A 5 -6.43 10.97 -16.15
N VAL A 6 -7.64 11.13 -15.61
CA VAL A 6 -7.91 10.88 -14.18
C VAL A 6 -7.76 9.38 -13.85
N THR A 7 -8.23 8.47 -14.70
CA THR A 7 -8.09 7.02 -14.46
C THR A 7 -6.64 6.56 -14.57
N ALA A 8 -5.85 7.14 -15.49
CA ALA A 8 -4.40 6.92 -15.54
C ALA A 8 -3.70 7.37 -14.24
N SER A 9 -4.01 8.58 -13.73
CA SER A 9 -3.44 9.07 -12.47
C SER A 9 -3.85 8.22 -11.26
N LEU A 10 -5.07 7.70 -11.22
CA LEU A 10 -5.51 6.77 -10.16
C LEU A 10 -4.72 5.46 -10.19
N ARG A 11 -4.47 4.90 -11.38
CA ARG A 11 -3.67 3.68 -11.55
C ARG A 11 -2.20 3.89 -11.18
N GLU A 12 -1.63 5.03 -11.55
CA GLU A 12 -0.27 5.41 -11.15
C GLU A 12 -0.15 5.52 -9.62
N ALA A 13 -1.10 6.20 -8.97
CA ALA A 13 -1.14 6.30 -7.52
C ALA A 13 -1.35 4.94 -6.83
N ALA A 14 -2.10 4.02 -7.45
CA ALA A 14 -2.25 2.65 -6.96
C ALA A 14 -0.89 1.90 -7.00
N GLY A 15 -0.17 1.98 -8.13
CA GLY A 15 1.16 1.39 -8.27
C GLY A 15 2.16 1.95 -7.26
N ALA A 16 2.18 3.27 -7.05
CA ALA A 16 3.04 3.88 -6.04
C ALA A 16 2.73 3.41 -4.61
N ALA A 17 1.46 3.13 -4.30
CA ALA A 17 1.05 2.57 -3.02
C ALA A 17 1.49 1.10 -2.88
N GLU A 18 1.42 0.30 -3.94
CA GLU A 18 1.94 -1.08 -3.95
C GLU A 18 3.47 -1.10 -3.74
N ASP A 19 4.20 -0.23 -4.43
CA ASP A 19 5.65 -0.06 -4.26
C ASP A 19 6.01 0.32 -2.81
N ALA A 20 5.24 1.22 -2.20
CA ALA A 20 5.43 1.59 -0.80
C ALA A 20 5.18 0.40 0.15
N ALA A 21 4.16 -0.43 -0.13
CA ALA A 21 3.90 -1.64 0.64
C ALA A 21 5.05 -2.63 0.54
N ASP A 22 5.62 -2.81 -0.66
CA ASP A 22 6.75 -3.71 -0.88
C ASP A 22 8.03 -3.21 -0.21
N GLN A 23 8.29 -1.91 -0.25
CA GLN A 23 9.41 -1.31 0.48
C GLN A 23 9.28 -1.55 1.99
N LEU A 24 8.07 -1.38 2.56
CA LEU A 24 7.83 -1.65 3.98
C LEU A 24 8.05 -3.13 4.35
N ARG A 25 7.67 -4.06 3.46
CA ARG A 25 7.92 -5.51 3.65
C ARG A 25 9.40 -5.87 3.55
N SER A 26 10.18 -5.09 2.81
CA SER A 26 11.63 -5.32 2.63
C SER A 26 12.47 -4.86 3.82
N VAL A 27 11.89 -4.11 4.76
CA VAL A 27 12.60 -3.65 5.96
C VAL A 27 12.96 -4.85 6.83
N ASP A 28 14.26 -5.16 6.90
CA ASP A 28 14.77 -6.20 7.78
C ASP A 28 14.84 -5.72 9.23
N LEU A 29 13.89 -6.18 10.04
CA LEU A 29 13.81 -5.89 11.47
C LEU A 29 14.58 -6.89 12.34
N SER A 30 15.17 -7.93 11.75
CA SER A 30 15.91 -8.95 12.52
C SER A 30 17.12 -8.36 13.24
N VAL A 31 17.71 -7.29 12.69
CA VAL A 31 18.83 -6.55 13.28
C VAL A 31 18.53 -6.06 14.71
N VAL A 32 17.27 -5.72 15.01
CA VAL A 32 16.84 -5.28 16.35
C VAL A 32 16.77 -6.47 17.32
N GLY A 33 16.33 -7.63 16.84
CA GLY A 33 16.37 -8.88 17.60
C GLY A 33 17.80 -9.34 17.88
N ASP A 34 18.71 -9.15 16.93
CA ASP A 34 20.13 -9.49 17.10
C ASP A 34 20.84 -8.55 18.07
N LEU A 35 20.47 -7.26 18.09
CA LEU A 35 20.91 -6.32 19.12
C LEU A 35 20.49 -6.75 20.53
N ALA A 36 19.27 -7.29 20.69
CA ALA A 36 18.80 -7.80 21.97
C ALA A 36 19.65 -9.00 22.46
N LYS A 37 20.03 -9.90 21.54
CA LYS A 37 20.90 -11.05 21.83
C LYS A 37 22.34 -10.64 22.15
N ALA A 38 22.82 -9.53 21.58
CA ALA A 38 24.17 -9.01 21.82
C ALA A 38 24.33 -8.35 23.20
N LEU A 39 23.24 -7.99 23.89
CA LEU A 39 23.25 -7.32 25.20
C LEU A 39 22.54 -8.10 26.32
N PRO A 40 22.92 -9.37 26.56
CA PRO A 40 22.23 -10.24 27.52
C PRO A 40 22.30 -9.69 28.95
N GLY A 41 21.18 -9.73 29.66
CA GLY A 41 21.09 -9.31 31.07
C GLY A 41 20.95 -7.79 31.28
N THR A 42 20.96 -6.99 30.21
CA THR A 42 20.70 -5.54 30.32
C THR A 42 19.22 -5.23 30.22
N ARG A 43 18.75 -4.13 30.85
CA ARG A 43 17.39 -3.60 30.61
C ARG A 43 17.14 -3.31 29.13
N ALA A 44 18.19 -2.97 28.38
CA ALA A 44 18.12 -2.68 26.95
C ALA A 44 17.69 -3.90 26.11
N SER A 45 18.05 -5.12 26.51
CA SER A 45 17.62 -6.35 25.80
C SER A 45 16.10 -6.51 25.74
N GLY A 46 15.41 -6.34 26.87
CA GLY A 46 13.94 -6.44 26.91
C GLY A 46 13.23 -5.31 26.17
N SER A 47 13.82 -4.11 26.14
CA SER A 47 13.33 -3.00 25.32
C SER A 47 13.55 -3.25 23.83
N ALA A 48 14.69 -3.82 23.43
CA ALA A 48 15.00 -4.12 22.04
C ALA A 48 14.03 -5.15 21.44
N THR A 49 13.68 -6.20 22.18
CA THR A 49 12.66 -7.17 21.73
C THR A 49 11.30 -6.50 21.50
N LYS A 50 10.84 -5.65 22.43
CA LYS A 50 9.57 -4.93 22.29
C LYS A 50 9.58 -3.97 21.10
N VAL A 51 10.71 -3.31 20.84
CA VAL A 51 10.86 -2.43 19.66
C VAL A 51 10.80 -3.24 18.37
N ALA A 52 11.44 -4.42 18.32
CA ALA A 52 11.38 -5.29 17.15
C ALA A 52 9.95 -5.75 16.84
N GLU A 53 9.20 -6.17 17.87
CA GLU A 53 7.80 -6.57 17.74
C GLU A 53 6.91 -5.40 17.29
N GLN A 54 7.01 -4.26 17.98
CA GLN A 54 6.25 -3.05 17.66
C GLN A 54 6.49 -2.59 16.21
N TRP A 55 7.75 -2.55 15.77
CA TRP A 55 8.06 -2.18 14.38
C TRP A 55 7.57 -3.21 13.37
N GLY A 56 7.60 -4.51 13.71
CA GLY A 56 7.03 -5.56 12.86
C GLY A 56 5.54 -5.38 12.65
N ASP A 57 4.81 -5.10 13.74
CA ASP A 57 3.38 -4.85 13.69
C ASP A 57 3.03 -3.56 12.93
N GLU A 58 3.79 -2.48 13.16
CA GLU A 58 3.59 -1.20 12.48
C GLU A 58 3.85 -1.29 10.98
N THR A 59 4.99 -1.86 10.57
CA THR A 59 5.33 -2.02 9.14
C THR A 59 4.33 -2.91 8.42
N SER A 60 3.90 -4.02 9.04
CA SER A 60 2.85 -4.91 8.52
C SER A 60 1.50 -4.19 8.40
N GLY A 61 1.13 -3.39 9.40
CA GLY A 61 -0.09 -2.59 9.39
C GLY A 61 -0.10 -1.56 8.27
N TRP A 62 1.01 -0.85 8.07
CA TRP A 62 1.17 0.13 7.00
C TRP A 62 1.15 -0.52 5.61
N ALA A 63 1.85 -1.63 5.42
CA ALA A 63 1.83 -2.36 4.14
C ALA A 63 0.41 -2.79 3.76
N LYS A 64 -0.35 -3.33 4.71
CA LYS A 64 -1.77 -3.70 4.49
C LYS A 64 -2.66 -2.48 4.19
N ALA A 65 -2.41 -1.35 4.84
CA ALA A 65 -3.14 -0.11 4.59
C ALA A 65 -2.87 0.42 3.18
N MET A 66 -1.62 0.34 2.72
CA MET A 66 -1.22 0.71 1.37
C MET A 66 -1.84 -0.22 0.31
N ASP A 67 -1.84 -1.54 0.52
CA ASP A 67 -2.56 -2.47 -0.38
C ASP A 67 -4.05 -2.12 -0.47
N GLY A 68 -4.67 -1.81 0.68
CA GLY A 68 -6.07 -1.42 0.75
C GLY A 68 -6.36 -0.10 0.02
N TYR A 69 -5.40 0.83 0.06
CA TYR A 69 -5.49 2.09 -0.67
C TYR A 69 -5.34 1.89 -2.17
N ALA A 70 -4.33 1.13 -2.61
CA ALA A 70 -4.13 0.76 -4.01
C ALA A 70 -5.39 0.12 -4.62
N LYS A 71 -5.98 -0.87 -3.93
CA LYS A 71 -7.23 -1.52 -4.37
C LYS A 71 -8.39 -0.55 -4.56
N LYS A 72 -8.54 0.43 -3.67
CA LYS A 72 -9.59 1.46 -3.76
C LYS A 72 -9.36 2.38 -4.95
N LEU A 73 -8.11 2.77 -5.22
CA LEU A 73 -7.75 3.59 -6.37
C LEU A 73 -8.00 2.86 -7.69
N THR A 74 -7.59 1.59 -7.79
CA THR A 74 -7.87 0.74 -8.96
C THR A 74 -9.37 0.58 -9.17
N SER A 75 -10.12 0.30 -8.11
CA SER A 75 -11.59 0.17 -8.18
C SER A 75 -12.27 1.47 -8.63
N ALA A 76 -11.77 2.63 -8.18
CA ALA A 76 -12.26 3.92 -8.63
C ALA A 76 -11.97 4.16 -10.12
N ALA A 77 -10.77 3.82 -10.59
CA ALA A 77 -10.41 3.90 -12.00
C ALA A 77 -11.32 3.03 -12.88
N ASP A 78 -11.58 1.79 -12.46
CA ASP A 78 -12.43 0.86 -13.20
C ASP A 78 -13.89 1.32 -13.25
N ALA A 79 -14.40 1.93 -12.17
CA ALA A 79 -15.73 2.53 -12.14
C ALA A 79 -15.85 3.72 -13.12
N TYR A 80 -14.84 4.58 -13.21
CA TYR A 80 -14.82 5.67 -14.19
C TYR A 80 -14.76 5.14 -15.63
N ASP A 81 -13.90 4.17 -15.92
CA ASP A 81 -13.79 3.58 -17.25
C ASP A 81 -15.09 2.85 -17.67
N THR A 82 -15.82 2.24 -16.73
CA THR A 82 -17.11 1.60 -17.02
C THR A 82 -18.19 2.64 -17.33
N ASN A 83 -18.30 3.68 -16.50
CA ASN A 83 -19.27 4.76 -16.71
C ASN A 83 -19.04 5.49 -18.03
N ASP A 84 -17.78 5.67 -18.47
CA ASP A 84 -17.46 6.32 -19.74
C ASP A 84 -17.88 5.46 -20.94
N ARG A 85 -17.70 4.13 -20.86
CA ARG A 85 -18.19 3.19 -21.90
C ARG A 85 -19.71 3.21 -22.00
N ASP A 86 -20.43 3.15 -20.88
CA ASP A 86 -21.90 3.16 -20.85
C ASP A 86 -22.47 4.48 -21.39
N ALA A 87 -21.80 5.61 -21.12
CA ALA A 87 -22.16 6.91 -21.68
C ALA A 87 -21.88 7.00 -23.19
N GLY A 88 -20.79 6.39 -23.67
CA GLY A 88 -20.48 6.31 -25.10
C GLY A 88 -21.52 5.50 -25.88
N ASP A 89 -21.93 4.35 -25.36
CA ASP A 89 -22.92 3.47 -25.99
C ASP A 89 -24.32 4.09 -26.04
N THR A 90 -24.70 4.86 -25.03
CA THR A 90 -26.00 5.56 -25.00
C THR A 90 -26.08 6.74 -25.98
N VAL A 91 -24.97 7.42 -26.29
CA VAL A 91 -24.92 8.47 -27.32
C VAL A 91 -24.85 7.89 -28.74
N GLY A 92 -24.24 6.71 -28.92
CA GLY A 92 -24.14 6.02 -30.20
C GLY A 92 -25.43 5.34 -30.70
N GLY A 93 -26.40 5.09 -29.82
CA GLY A 93 -27.67 4.42 -30.15
C GLY A 93 -28.80 5.34 -30.63
N GLY A 94 -28.57 6.65 -30.76
CA GLY A 94 -29.56 7.62 -31.22
C GLY A 94 -29.41 7.96 -32.70
N ASN A 95 -29.79 7.05 -33.60
CA ASN A 95 -30.15 7.33 -35.00
C ASN A 95 -31.10 6.26 -35.53
#